data_AF-A0A4V1XJX5-F1
#
_entry.id   AF-A0A4V1XJX5-F1
#
_cell.length_a   1.000
_cell.length_b   1.000
_cell.length_c   1.000
_cell.angle_alpha   90.00
_cell.angle_beta   90.00
_cell.angle_gamma   90.00
#
_symmetry.space_group_name_H-M   'P 1'
#
loop_
_entity.id
_entity.type
_entity.pdbx_description
1 polymer ?
#
loop_
_entity_poly.entity_id
_entity_poly.type
_entity_poly.pdbx_seq_one_letter_code
_entity_poly.pdbx_strand_id
1 'polypeptide(L)'
;MVAFSRSDPLSRAPRKSFNKPALATPAELGALVHKRASFVTAFPLLMRRAAINFRRQPPLLLARTMQVLGLAIVLTLFFAPLKNDYYSVQNRMGFVQEVAAFYFVGMLQNVAVYLAEREVFYREDDDGVYGAEAFLASYTVLEVPFEVVSCLLADLAVGFKRTAEMYFACVFACFGIVSCGESLGIMFNTVLGHAGFAVNVVSVLLSVAQIIAGIMSIDMPRLFVVMNYLSPVKYATEALAPISLRGVRFTCGDAQRLPDGSCTIESGEQVLDLYKLNSDPYANLGALGTTVVIYRLVAWALLRLVRTRWKSVVEKRRR
;
A
#
# COMPACT_ATOMS: atom_id res chain seq x y z
N MET A 1 -76.25 -48.28 13.78
CA MET A 1 -74.95 -48.40 13.07
C MET A 1 -74.35 -47.01 13.05
N VAL A 2 -73.18 -46.69 13.60
CA VAL A 2 -71.89 -47.41 13.61
C VAL A 2 -71.15 -47.10 14.91
N ALA A 3 -70.47 -48.11 15.46
CA ALA A 3 -69.68 -48.04 16.69
C ALA A 3 -68.30 -47.41 16.46
N PHE A 4 -67.84 -46.64 17.45
CA PHE A 4 -66.47 -46.10 17.54
C PHE A 4 -65.45 -47.23 17.72
N SER A 5 -64.48 -47.32 16.80
CA SER A 5 -63.34 -48.24 16.89
C SER A 5 -62.12 -47.54 17.50
N ARG A 6 -61.37 -48.33 18.27
CA ARG A 6 -60.26 -47.97 19.16
C ARG A 6 -59.02 -47.45 18.41
N SER A 7 -58.28 -46.59 19.08
CA SER A 7 -56.96 -46.08 18.70
C SER A 7 -55.86 -47.15 18.89
N ASP A 8 -55.14 -47.46 17.82
CA ASP A 8 -53.88 -48.21 17.85
C ASP A 8 -52.68 -47.28 18.14
N PRO A 9 -51.71 -47.69 18.98
CA PRO A 9 -50.49 -46.94 19.20
C PRO A 9 -49.48 -47.28 18.08
N LEU A 10 -49.25 -46.35 17.15
CA LEU A 10 -48.11 -46.42 16.23
C LEU A 10 -46.81 -46.39 17.04
N SER A 11 -46.10 -47.51 17.03
CA SER A 11 -44.77 -47.67 17.62
C SER A 11 -43.82 -46.60 17.08
N ARG A 12 -43.39 -45.67 17.94
CA ARG A 12 -42.29 -44.76 17.62
C ARG A 12 -41.02 -45.58 17.50
N ALA A 13 -40.43 -45.62 16.31
CA ALA A 13 -39.06 -46.11 16.14
C ALA A 13 -38.13 -45.36 17.11
N PRO A 14 -37.20 -46.05 17.80
CA PRO A 14 -36.30 -45.39 18.72
C PRO A 14 -35.44 -44.38 17.94
N ARG A 15 -35.55 -43.09 18.28
CA ARG A 15 -34.61 -42.07 17.83
C ARG A 15 -33.22 -42.54 18.27
N LYS A 16 -32.36 -42.93 17.31
CA LYS A 16 -30.94 -43.12 17.58
C LYS A 16 -30.39 -41.79 18.09
N SER A 17 -30.13 -41.73 19.38
CA SER A 17 -29.32 -40.68 19.99
C SER A 17 -27.97 -40.65 19.28
N PHE A 18 -27.70 -39.56 18.56
CA PHE A 18 -26.37 -39.25 18.02
C PHE A 18 -25.41 -38.74 19.11
N ASN A 19 -25.75 -38.90 20.39
CA ASN A 19 -24.84 -38.66 21.51
C ASN A 19 -24.27 -39.99 22.01
N LYS A 20 -23.34 -40.54 21.23
CA LYS A 20 -22.17 -41.20 21.83
C LYS A 20 -21.00 -40.25 21.61
N PRO A 21 -20.25 -39.85 22.64
CA PRO A 21 -18.90 -39.35 22.41
C PRO A 21 -18.13 -40.56 21.87
N ALA A 22 -18.12 -40.71 20.55
CA ALA A 22 -17.17 -41.61 19.91
C ALA A 22 -15.80 -41.03 20.25
N LEU A 23 -15.11 -41.66 21.19
CA LEU A 23 -13.69 -41.45 21.42
C LEU A 23 -13.03 -41.84 20.10
N ALA A 24 -12.84 -40.85 19.22
CA ALA A 24 -12.17 -41.03 17.95
C ALA A 24 -10.81 -41.67 18.24
N THR A 25 -10.56 -42.80 17.59
CA THR A 25 -9.30 -43.51 17.81
C THR A 25 -8.13 -42.59 17.41
N PRO A 26 -6.93 -42.73 17.99
CA PRO A 26 -5.77 -41.92 17.59
C PRO A 26 -5.49 -41.97 16.08
N ALA A 27 -5.86 -43.07 15.41
CA ALA A 27 -5.78 -43.24 13.96
C ALA A 27 -6.85 -42.44 13.21
N GLU A 28 -8.09 -42.37 13.69
CA GLU A 28 -9.15 -41.51 13.11
C GLU A 28 -8.85 -40.02 13.34
N LEU A 29 -8.30 -39.65 14.50
CA LEU A 29 -7.82 -38.30 14.78
C LEU A 29 -6.62 -37.93 13.88
N GLY A 30 -5.73 -38.90 13.64
CA GLY A 30 -4.60 -38.78 12.70
C GLY A 30 -5.05 -38.63 11.24
N ALA A 31 -6.11 -39.31 10.83
CA ALA A 31 -6.72 -39.16 9.51
C ALA A 31 -7.43 -37.81 9.32
N LEU A 32 -7.83 -37.15 10.43
CA LEU A 32 -8.39 -35.80 10.45
C LEU A 32 -7.30 -34.70 10.58
N VAL A 33 -6.02 -35.05 10.63
CA VAL A 33 -4.92 -34.06 10.63
C VAL A 33 -4.87 -33.40 9.26
N HIS A 34 -5.38 -32.17 9.20
CA HIS A 34 -5.36 -31.36 7.99
C HIS A 34 -3.92 -30.92 7.72
N LYS A 35 -3.31 -31.46 6.66
CA LYS A 35 -2.07 -30.93 6.12
C LYS A 35 -2.40 -29.64 5.37
N ARG A 36 -1.65 -28.58 5.66
CA ARG A 36 -1.78 -27.28 4.96
C ARG A 36 -1.74 -27.48 3.44
N ALA A 37 -2.65 -26.80 2.75
CA ALA A 37 -2.65 -26.75 1.31
C ALA A 37 -1.32 -26.15 0.82
N SER A 38 -0.77 -26.73 -0.24
CA SER A 38 0.41 -26.19 -0.89
C SER A 38 0.12 -24.80 -1.46
N PHE A 39 1.15 -23.97 -1.64
CA PHE A 39 1.01 -22.65 -2.27
C PHE A 39 0.31 -22.74 -3.64
N VAL A 40 0.68 -23.73 -4.46
CA VAL A 40 0.14 -23.94 -5.81
C VAL A 40 -1.35 -24.26 -5.78
N THR A 41 -1.83 -24.94 -4.74
CA THR A 41 -3.26 -25.25 -4.56
C THR A 41 -4.02 -24.07 -3.96
N ALA A 42 -3.46 -23.43 -2.93
CA ALA A 42 -4.12 -22.37 -2.18
C ALA A 42 -4.23 -21.07 -2.98
N PHE A 43 -3.16 -20.64 -3.66
CA PHE A 43 -3.09 -19.36 -4.37
C PHE A 43 -4.24 -19.13 -5.38
N PRO A 44 -4.50 -20.01 -6.36
CA PRO A 44 -5.57 -19.78 -7.34
C PRO A 44 -6.96 -19.77 -6.69
N LEU A 45 -7.17 -20.56 -5.63
CA LEU A 45 -8.42 -20.58 -4.89
C LEU A 45 -8.65 -19.27 -4.12
N LEU A 46 -7.61 -18.77 -3.44
CA LEU A 46 -7.64 -17.49 -2.74
C LEU A 46 -7.84 -16.33 -3.71
N MET A 47 -7.14 -16.33 -4.85
CA MET A 47 -7.33 -15.34 -5.91
C MET A 47 -8.77 -15.31 -6.42
N ARG A 48 -9.34 -16.48 -6.72
CA ARG A 48 -10.74 -16.58 -7.16
C ARG A 48 -11.70 -16.07 -6.09
N ARG A 49 -11.49 -16.46 -4.82
CA ARG A 49 -12.30 -15.99 -3.69
C ARG A 49 -12.23 -14.47 -3.55
N ALA A 50 -11.03 -13.92 -3.54
CA ALA A 50 -10.79 -12.51 -3.32
C ALA A 50 -11.33 -11.66 -4.49
N ALA A 51 -11.19 -12.13 -5.74
CA ALA A 51 -11.81 -11.47 -6.91
C ALA A 51 -13.35 -11.47 -6.83
N ILE A 52 -13.97 -12.56 -6.38
CA ILE A 52 -15.42 -12.62 -6.17
C ILE A 52 -15.83 -11.67 -5.04
N ASN A 53 -15.07 -11.63 -3.94
CA ASN A 53 -15.35 -10.75 -2.80
C ASN A 53 -15.29 -9.28 -3.22
N PHE A 54 -14.20 -8.86 -3.87
CA PHE A 54 -14.02 -7.50 -4.39
C PHE A 54 -15.12 -7.11 -5.37
N ARG A 55 -15.49 -7.99 -6.31
CA ARG A 55 -16.57 -7.70 -7.27
C ARG A 55 -17.93 -7.50 -6.60
N ARG A 56 -18.16 -8.14 -5.45
CA ARG A 56 -19.39 -8.00 -4.66
C ARG A 56 -19.39 -6.77 -3.74
N GLN A 57 -18.26 -6.08 -3.61
CA GLN A 57 -18.10 -4.90 -2.76
C GLN A 57 -17.74 -3.66 -3.60
N PRO A 58 -18.64 -3.17 -4.47
CA PRO A 58 -18.37 -2.01 -5.33
C PRO A 58 -17.92 -0.75 -4.57
N PRO A 59 -18.39 -0.45 -3.35
CA PRO A 59 -17.88 0.71 -2.60
C PRO A 59 -16.38 0.63 -2.28
N LEU A 60 -15.83 -0.56 -2.01
CA LEU A 60 -14.41 -0.72 -1.72
C LEU A 60 -13.56 -0.52 -2.98
N LEU A 61 -14.01 -1.07 -4.11
CA LEU A 61 -13.37 -0.88 -5.40
C LEU A 61 -13.35 0.59 -5.79
N LEU A 62 -14.50 1.27 -5.65
CA LEU A 62 -14.61 2.69 -5.92
C LEU A 62 -13.73 3.51 -4.97
N ALA A 63 -13.75 3.23 -3.67
CA ALA A 63 -12.92 3.94 -2.69
C ALA A 63 -11.42 3.81 -3.03
N ARG A 64 -10.97 2.61 -3.40
CA ARG A 64 -9.56 2.38 -3.74
C ARG A 64 -9.12 3.21 -4.95
N THR A 65 -9.90 3.19 -6.03
CA THR A 65 -9.57 3.95 -7.24
C THR A 65 -9.76 5.46 -7.03
N MET A 66 -10.80 5.86 -6.31
CA MET A 66 -11.13 7.29 -6.10
C MET A 66 -10.21 7.98 -5.11
N GLN A 67 -9.54 7.27 -4.19
CA GLN A 67 -8.59 7.93 -3.28
C GLN A 67 -7.37 8.46 -4.05
N VAL A 68 -6.80 7.66 -4.95
CA VAL A 68 -5.68 8.10 -5.81
C VAL A 68 -6.14 9.19 -6.78
N LEU A 69 -7.25 8.96 -7.49
CA LEU A 69 -7.78 9.94 -8.44
C LEU A 69 -8.24 11.23 -7.78
N GLY A 70 -8.90 11.14 -6.63
CA GLY A 70 -9.37 12.29 -5.88
C GLY A 70 -8.21 13.17 -5.42
N LEU A 71 -7.14 12.58 -4.88
CA LEU A 71 -5.94 13.33 -4.53
C LEU A 71 -5.27 13.93 -5.78
N ALA A 72 -5.14 13.17 -6.86
CA ALA A 72 -4.57 13.67 -8.12
C ALA A 72 -5.36 14.86 -8.70
N ILE A 73 -6.69 14.83 -8.63
CA ILE A 73 -7.58 15.92 -9.04
C ILE A 73 -7.34 17.14 -8.14
N VAL A 74 -7.31 16.96 -6.82
CA VAL A 74 -7.05 18.05 -5.87
C VAL A 74 -5.69 18.69 -6.15
N LEU A 75 -4.62 17.90 -6.29
CA LEU A 75 -3.30 18.42 -6.63
C LEU A 75 -3.31 19.14 -7.98
N THR A 76 -4.04 18.64 -8.97
CA THR A 76 -4.17 19.31 -10.26
C THR A 76 -4.88 20.65 -10.13
N LEU A 77 -5.98 20.74 -9.37
CA LEU A 77 -6.72 21.98 -9.15
C LEU A 77 -5.89 23.05 -8.43
N PHE A 78 -5.03 22.64 -7.49
CA PHE A 78 -4.20 23.58 -6.72
C PHE A 78 -2.99 24.09 -7.50
N PHE A 79 -2.38 23.25 -8.36
CA PHE A 79 -1.10 23.58 -9.00
C PHE A 79 -1.21 23.93 -10.49
N ALA A 80 -2.32 23.60 -11.16
CA ALA A 80 -2.49 23.90 -12.58
C ALA A 80 -3.00 25.34 -12.81
N PRO A 81 -2.51 26.02 -13.88
CA PRO A 81 -1.37 25.67 -14.71
C PRO A 81 -0.04 26.16 -14.09
N LEU A 82 0.97 25.30 -14.10
CA LEU A 82 2.34 25.70 -13.76
C LEU A 82 2.87 26.69 -14.81
N LYS A 83 3.23 27.89 -14.37
CA LYS A 83 3.85 28.92 -15.22
C LYS A 83 5.37 28.74 -15.22
N ASN A 84 6.08 29.74 -15.76
CA ASN A 84 7.54 29.82 -15.81
C ASN A 84 8.05 31.13 -15.18
N ASP A 85 7.26 31.77 -14.32
CA ASP A 85 7.71 32.93 -13.54
C ASP A 85 8.55 32.50 -12.33
N TYR A 86 9.14 33.47 -11.63
CA TYR A 86 9.95 33.24 -10.43
C TYR A 86 9.22 32.37 -9.38
N TYR A 87 7.92 32.63 -9.14
CA TYR A 87 7.11 31.86 -8.19
C TYR A 87 6.84 30.42 -8.64
N SER A 88 6.85 30.16 -9.95
CA SER A 88 6.66 28.80 -10.48
C SER A 88 7.76 27.83 -10.11
N VAL A 89 8.96 28.32 -9.73
CA VAL A 89 10.00 27.47 -9.15
C VAL A 89 9.48 26.79 -7.88
N GLN A 90 8.90 27.58 -6.97
CA GLN A 90 8.33 27.06 -5.72
C GLN A 90 7.12 26.17 -5.99
N ASN A 91 6.22 26.54 -6.91
CA ASN A 91 5.05 25.70 -7.23
C ASN A 91 5.46 24.35 -7.83
N ARG A 92 6.46 24.30 -8.71
CA ARG A 92 6.98 23.05 -9.28
C ARG A 92 7.59 22.15 -8.22
N MET A 93 8.44 22.70 -7.35
CA MET A 93 9.04 21.94 -6.25
C MET A 93 8.00 21.49 -5.22
N GLY A 94 7.05 22.37 -4.88
CA GLY A 94 5.93 22.03 -4.01
C GLY A 94 5.07 20.90 -4.58
N PHE A 95 4.84 20.88 -5.89
CA PHE A 95 4.13 19.79 -6.53
C PHE A 95 4.89 18.46 -6.43
N VAL A 96 6.20 18.46 -6.71
CA VAL A 96 7.05 17.27 -6.58
C VAL A 96 7.03 16.75 -5.13
N GLN A 97 7.06 17.65 -4.15
CA GLN A 97 6.95 17.32 -2.73
C GLN A 97 5.60 16.66 -2.39
N GLU A 98 4.49 17.15 -2.95
CA GLU A 98 3.15 16.62 -2.70
C GLU A 98 2.90 15.23 -3.30
N VAL A 99 3.80 14.72 -4.15
CA VAL A 99 3.76 13.30 -4.55
C VAL A 99 3.91 12.38 -3.32
N ALA A 100 4.56 12.85 -2.26
CA ALA A 100 4.61 12.16 -0.97
C ALA A 100 3.24 11.93 -0.32
N ALA A 101 2.22 12.75 -0.63
CA ALA A 101 0.89 12.61 -0.04
C ALA A 101 0.19 11.30 -0.43
N PHE A 102 0.54 10.73 -1.60
CA PHE A 102 0.07 9.40 -2.01
C PHE A 102 0.51 8.29 -1.04
N TYR A 103 1.51 8.54 -0.19
CA TYR A 103 1.99 7.57 0.78
C TYR A 103 0.91 7.30 1.86
N PHE A 104 0.16 8.34 2.23
CA PHE A 104 -1.01 8.22 3.11
C PHE A 104 -2.16 7.48 2.43
N VAL A 105 -2.38 7.70 1.13
CA VAL A 105 -3.40 6.97 0.36
C VAL A 105 -3.16 5.47 0.43
N GLY A 106 -1.93 5.01 0.20
CA GLY A 106 -1.58 3.60 0.33
C GLY A 106 -1.86 3.03 1.73
N MET A 107 -1.53 3.77 2.78
CA MET A 107 -1.85 3.36 4.16
C MET A 107 -3.38 3.25 4.38
N LEU A 108 -4.16 4.20 3.88
CA LEU A 108 -5.63 4.18 4.02
C LEU A 108 -6.26 3.02 3.24
N GLN A 109 -5.74 2.70 2.05
CA GLN A 109 -6.16 1.53 1.27
C GLN A 109 -5.91 0.24 2.06
N ASN A 110 -4.74 0.11 2.67
CA ASN A 110 -4.42 -1.03 3.53
C ASN A 110 -5.42 -1.16 4.68
N VAL A 111 -5.66 -0.08 5.44
CA VAL A 111 -6.58 -0.11 6.59
C VAL A 111 -7.99 -0.53 6.19
N ALA A 112 -8.46 -0.11 5.01
CA ALA A 112 -9.80 -0.41 4.53
C ALA A 112 -10.02 -1.88 4.19
N VAL A 113 -8.99 -2.60 3.73
CA VAL A 113 -9.13 -3.98 3.20
C VAL A 113 -8.34 -5.00 4.02
N TYR A 114 -7.06 -4.72 4.29
CA TYR A 114 -6.13 -5.67 4.89
C TYR A 114 -6.60 -6.21 6.23
N LEU A 115 -7.15 -5.35 7.09
CA LEU A 115 -7.56 -5.73 8.43
C LEU A 115 -8.62 -6.84 8.38
N ALA A 116 -9.65 -6.67 7.56
CA ALA A 116 -10.71 -7.67 7.44
C ALA A 116 -10.20 -8.99 6.86
N GLU A 117 -9.40 -8.93 5.80
CA GLU A 117 -8.82 -10.12 5.15
C GLU A 117 -7.83 -10.84 6.07
N ARG A 118 -7.04 -10.10 6.85
CA ARG A 118 -6.08 -10.66 7.82
C ARG A 118 -6.78 -11.42 8.93
N GLU A 119 -7.89 -10.92 9.46
CA GLU A 119 -8.64 -11.63 10.51
C GLU A 119 -9.21 -12.97 9.99
N VAL A 120 -9.66 -13.02 8.74
CA VAL A 120 -10.07 -14.27 8.09
C VAL A 120 -8.87 -15.20 7.93
N PHE A 121 -7.75 -14.68 7.43
CA PHE A 121 -6.51 -15.44 7.30
C PHE A 121 -6.02 -16.01 8.63
N TYR A 122 -6.08 -15.25 9.74
CA TYR A 122 -5.62 -15.74 11.04
C TYR A 122 -6.39 -16.98 11.48
N ARG A 123 -7.71 -17.01 11.29
CA ARG A 123 -8.56 -18.17 11.57
C ARG A 123 -8.21 -19.35 10.66
N GLU A 124 -8.06 -19.10 9.37
CA GLU A 124 -7.72 -20.14 8.39
C GLU A 124 -6.29 -20.70 8.58
N ASP A 125 -5.35 -19.88 9.05
CA ASP A 125 -4.00 -20.32 9.41
C ASP A 125 -3.98 -21.12 10.72
N ASP A 126 -4.83 -20.75 11.70
CA ASP A 126 -5.01 -21.51 12.95
C ASP A 126 -5.62 -22.89 12.69
N ASP A 127 -6.57 -22.98 11.75
CA ASP A 127 -7.17 -24.23 11.27
C ASP A 127 -6.24 -25.03 10.32
N GLY A 128 -5.08 -24.49 9.97
CA GLY A 128 -4.11 -25.16 9.12
C GLY A 128 -4.52 -25.29 7.66
N VAL A 129 -5.36 -24.39 7.13
CA VAL A 129 -5.84 -24.42 5.75
C VAL A 129 -4.74 -24.03 4.75
N TYR A 130 -4.08 -22.88 4.94
CA TYR A 130 -2.97 -22.39 4.10
C TYR A 130 -2.00 -21.49 4.86
N GLY A 131 -0.86 -21.13 4.24
CA GLY A 131 0.20 -20.32 4.85
C GLY A 131 0.16 -18.82 4.52
N ALA A 132 0.97 -18.04 5.23
CA ALA A 132 1.09 -16.58 5.05
C ALA A 132 1.58 -16.19 3.64
N GLU A 133 2.33 -17.07 2.99
CA GLU A 133 2.83 -16.92 1.63
C GLU A 133 1.68 -16.85 0.62
N ALA A 134 0.72 -17.78 0.72
CA ALA A 134 -0.43 -17.82 -0.18
C ALA A 134 -1.38 -16.64 0.09
N PHE A 135 -1.59 -16.30 1.38
CA PHE A 135 -2.37 -15.13 1.77
C PHE A 135 -1.84 -13.84 1.14
N LEU A 136 -0.60 -13.48 1.47
CA LEU A 136 -0.07 -12.17 1.13
C LEU A 136 0.21 -12.04 -0.37
N ALA A 137 0.56 -13.14 -1.04
CA ALA A 137 0.65 -13.16 -2.49
C ALA A 137 -0.73 -12.92 -3.13
N SER A 138 -1.78 -13.62 -2.67
CA SER A 138 -3.13 -13.42 -3.21
C SER A 138 -3.66 -12.01 -2.94
N TYR A 139 -3.37 -11.46 -1.76
CA TYR A 139 -3.66 -10.07 -1.42
C TYR A 139 -2.96 -9.14 -2.40
N THR A 140 -1.63 -9.14 -2.44
CA THR A 140 -0.81 -8.22 -3.27
C THR A 140 -1.14 -8.32 -4.76
N VAL A 141 -1.29 -9.52 -5.32
CA VAL A 141 -1.60 -9.70 -6.75
C VAL A 141 -2.98 -9.14 -7.11
N LEU A 142 -3.93 -9.15 -6.18
CA LEU A 142 -5.23 -8.56 -6.40
C LEU A 142 -5.18 -7.03 -6.41
N GLU A 143 -4.30 -6.41 -5.62
CA GLU A 143 -4.24 -4.95 -5.44
C GLU A 143 -3.54 -4.23 -6.58
N VAL A 144 -2.40 -4.79 -7.01
CA VAL A 144 -1.49 -4.16 -7.98
C VAL A 144 -2.22 -3.70 -9.24
N PRO A 145 -3.15 -4.47 -9.86
CA PRO A 145 -3.91 -3.99 -11.01
C PRO A 145 -4.73 -2.73 -10.72
N PHE A 146 -5.36 -2.63 -9.55
CA PHE A 146 -6.15 -1.45 -9.17
C PHE A 146 -5.26 -0.24 -8.90
N GLU A 147 -4.13 -0.45 -8.20
CA GLU A 147 -3.12 0.60 -7.98
C GLU A 147 -2.62 1.14 -9.33
N VAL A 148 -2.17 0.25 -10.22
CA VAL A 148 -1.65 0.62 -11.56
C VAL A 148 -2.70 1.35 -12.39
N VAL A 149 -3.93 0.83 -12.47
CA VAL A 149 -5.01 1.49 -13.22
C VAL A 149 -5.33 2.86 -12.63
N SER A 150 -5.40 2.99 -11.30
CA SER A 150 -5.67 4.27 -10.65
C SER A 150 -4.55 5.29 -10.89
N CYS A 151 -3.28 4.86 -10.90
CA CYS A 151 -2.13 5.72 -11.17
C CYS A 151 -2.04 6.11 -12.65
N LEU A 152 -2.38 5.21 -13.58
CA LEU A 152 -2.46 5.53 -15.01
C LEU A 152 -3.53 6.57 -15.31
N LEU A 153 -4.68 6.46 -14.63
CA LEU A 153 -5.79 7.41 -14.76
C LEU A 153 -5.54 8.73 -14.03
N ALA A 154 -4.60 8.76 -13.07
CA ALA A 154 -4.14 9.98 -12.42
C ALA A 154 -3.24 10.79 -13.37
N ASP A 155 -3.80 11.34 -14.45
CA ASP A 155 -3.11 12.37 -15.24
C ASP A 155 -3.02 13.63 -14.40
N LEU A 156 -1.83 13.91 -13.92
CA LEU A 156 -1.49 15.13 -13.20
C LEU A 156 -1.27 16.23 -14.24
N ALA A 157 -2.37 16.72 -14.82
CA ALA A 157 -2.41 17.75 -15.87
C ALA A 157 -1.95 19.14 -15.38
N VAL A 158 -0.93 19.20 -14.51
CA VAL A 158 -0.42 20.41 -13.86
C VAL A 158 0.38 21.33 -14.77
N GLY A 159 0.65 20.93 -16.01
CA GLY A 159 1.44 21.75 -16.95
C GLY A 159 2.92 21.43 -16.97
N PHE A 160 3.32 20.22 -16.57
CA PHE A 160 4.64 19.69 -16.90
C PHE A 160 4.80 19.47 -18.41
N LYS A 161 6.06 19.30 -18.84
CA LYS A 161 6.38 18.95 -20.23
C LYS A 161 5.63 17.68 -20.64
N ARG A 162 4.79 17.78 -21.66
CA ARG A 162 3.96 16.66 -22.18
C ARG A 162 4.84 15.69 -22.97
N THR A 163 5.63 14.91 -22.25
CA THR A 163 6.49 13.84 -22.77
C THR A 163 6.06 12.51 -22.18
N ALA A 164 6.26 11.42 -22.91
CA ALA A 164 5.99 10.07 -22.41
C ALA A 164 6.83 9.76 -21.16
N GLU A 165 8.08 10.22 -21.13
CA GLU A 165 8.98 10.09 -19.99
C GLU A 165 8.39 10.68 -18.71
N MET A 166 7.97 11.95 -18.74
CA MET A 166 7.40 12.60 -17.56
C MET A 166 6.12 11.92 -17.10
N TYR A 167 5.25 11.52 -18.03
CA TYR A 167 4.01 10.83 -17.70
C TYR A 167 4.26 9.49 -17.00
N PHE A 168 5.08 8.62 -17.59
CA PHE A 168 5.36 7.31 -16.99
C PHE A 168 6.20 7.40 -15.71
N ALA A 169 7.07 8.40 -15.58
CA ALA A 169 7.79 8.65 -14.34
C ALA A 169 6.82 9.04 -13.20
N CYS A 170 5.86 9.94 -13.46
CA CYS A 170 4.81 10.29 -12.49
C CYS A 170 3.94 9.08 -12.11
N VAL A 171 3.48 8.31 -13.10
CA VAL A 171 2.67 7.10 -12.87
C VAL A 171 3.44 6.10 -12.00
N PHE A 172 4.70 5.85 -12.32
CA PHE A 172 5.55 4.92 -11.57
C PHE A 172 5.87 5.44 -10.16
N ALA A 173 6.13 6.73 -10.00
CA ALA A 173 6.35 7.36 -8.71
C ALA A 173 5.10 7.25 -7.81
N CYS A 174 3.92 7.56 -8.37
CA CYS A 174 2.64 7.43 -7.69
C CYS A 174 2.40 5.97 -7.26
N PHE A 175 2.52 5.01 -8.18
CA PHE A 175 2.40 3.59 -7.89
C PHE A 175 3.37 3.13 -6.80
N GLY A 176 4.65 3.50 -6.91
CA GLY A 176 5.67 3.09 -5.96
C GLY A 176 5.41 3.61 -4.55
N ILE A 177 4.99 4.87 -4.43
CA ILE A 177 4.65 5.47 -3.14
C ILE A 177 3.39 4.84 -2.54
N VAL A 178 2.31 4.67 -3.32
CA VAL A 178 1.07 4.04 -2.86
C VAL A 178 1.36 2.61 -2.37
N SER A 179 2.08 1.82 -3.16
CA SER A 179 2.40 0.43 -2.81
C SER A 179 3.32 0.30 -1.58
N CYS A 180 4.23 1.26 -1.38
CA CYS A 180 5.01 1.35 -0.15
C CYS A 180 4.14 1.75 1.06
N GLY A 181 3.17 2.64 0.88
CA GLY A 181 2.19 3.04 1.90
C GLY A 181 1.36 1.88 2.38
N GLU A 182 0.86 1.12 1.43
CA GLU A 182 0.16 -0.13 1.68
C GLU A 182 1.04 -1.09 2.48
N SER A 183 2.28 -1.33 2.01
CA SER A 183 3.22 -2.24 2.67
C SER A 183 3.53 -1.81 4.10
N LEU A 184 3.73 -0.51 4.35
CA LEU A 184 3.94 0.03 5.69
C LEU A 184 2.71 -0.21 6.58
N GLY A 185 1.50 -0.01 6.03
CA GLY A 185 0.24 -0.39 6.67
C GLY A 185 0.21 -1.86 7.06
N ILE A 186 0.58 -2.77 6.15
CA ILE A 186 0.67 -4.21 6.42
C ILE A 186 1.61 -4.47 7.60
N MET A 187 2.81 -3.90 7.61
CA MET A 187 3.80 -4.11 8.67
C MET A 187 3.23 -3.74 10.05
N PHE A 188 2.72 -2.51 10.19
CA PHE A 188 2.29 -1.99 11.48
C PHE A 188 0.95 -2.57 11.93
N ASN A 189 -0.01 -2.75 11.01
CA ASN A 189 -1.24 -3.45 11.37
C ASN A 189 -0.92 -4.88 11.80
N THR A 190 -0.01 -5.59 11.15
CA THR A 190 0.39 -6.96 11.55
C THR A 190 1.00 -7.04 12.96
N VAL A 191 1.91 -6.11 13.28
CA VAL A 191 2.67 -6.13 14.54
C VAL A 191 1.84 -5.58 15.70
N LEU A 192 0.97 -4.60 15.45
CA LEU A 192 0.17 -3.92 16.48
C LEU A 192 -1.25 -4.48 16.52
N GLY A 193 -1.69 -4.92 17.70
CA GLY A 193 -3.02 -5.52 17.87
C GLY A 193 -4.19 -4.54 17.71
N HIS A 194 -3.95 -3.23 17.79
CA HIS A 194 -5.00 -2.20 17.71
C HIS A 194 -4.84 -1.33 16.45
N ALA A 195 -5.78 -1.44 15.52
CA ALA A 195 -5.76 -0.75 14.23
C ALA A 195 -5.60 0.77 14.36
N GLY A 196 -6.37 1.42 15.24
CA GLY A 196 -6.26 2.87 15.45
C GLY A 196 -4.90 3.32 15.98
N PHE A 197 -4.22 2.47 16.76
CA PHE A 197 -2.88 2.78 17.24
C PHE A 197 -1.85 2.61 16.12
N ALA A 198 -1.99 1.55 15.32
CA ALA A 198 -1.15 1.34 14.14
C ALA A 198 -1.23 2.50 13.16
N VAL A 199 -2.44 2.98 12.85
CA VAL A 199 -2.65 4.14 11.98
C VAL A 199 -1.97 5.38 12.52
N ASN A 200 -2.09 5.66 13.82
CA ASN A 200 -1.42 6.83 14.42
C ASN A 200 0.10 6.74 14.31
N VAL A 201 0.71 5.59 14.61
CA VAL A 201 2.17 5.41 14.50
C VAL A 201 2.61 5.55 13.05
N VAL A 202 1.92 4.92 12.11
CA VAL A 202 2.24 5.02 10.68
C VAL A 202 2.10 6.47 10.22
N SER A 203 1.04 7.16 10.60
CA SER A 203 0.81 8.56 10.19
C SER A 203 1.95 9.48 10.61
N VAL A 204 2.47 9.32 11.83
CA VAL A 204 3.65 10.07 12.30
C VAL A 204 4.89 9.75 11.44
N LEU A 205 5.13 8.47 11.13
CA LEU A 205 6.25 8.08 10.26
C LEU A 205 6.11 8.65 8.85
N LEU A 206 4.90 8.66 8.29
CA LEU A 206 4.60 9.23 6.99
C LEU A 206 4.80 10.75 6.97
N SER A 207 4.37 11.46 8.02
CA SER A 207 4.62 12.91 8.17
C SER A 207 6.11 13.23 8.24
N VAL A 208 6.89 12.43 8.99
CA VAL A 208 8.36 12.59 9.03
C VAL A 208 8.96 12.31 7.65
N ALA A 209 8.51 11.24 6.97
CA ALA A 209 8.97 10.88 5.62
C ALA A 209 8.72 12.00 4.59
N GLN A 210 7.60 12.73 4.71
CA GLN A 210 7.32 13.90 3.88
C GLN A 210 8.35 15.01 4.12
N ILE A 211 8.63 15.37 5.38
CA ILE A 211 9.54 16.47 5.71
C ILE A 211 10.97 16.19 5.22
N ILE A 212 11.43 14.94 5.36
CA ILE A 212 12.79 14.54 4.99
C ILE A 212 12.97 14.25 3.49
N ALA A 213 11.95 14.44 2.65
CA ALA A 213 12.01 14.15 1.22
C ALA A 213 13.04 14.96 0.40
N GLY A 214 13.65 16.00 0.99
CA GLY A 214 14.73 16.78 0.38
C GLY A 214 14.33 18.15 -0.18
N ILE A 215 13.04 18.52 -0.09
CA ILE A 215 12.54 19.84 -0.54
C ILE A 215 12.27 20.76 0.64
N MET A 216 11.58 20.27 1.69
CA MET A 216 11.33 21.06 2.91
C MET A 216 12.56 21.14 3.83
N SER A 217 13.46 20.15 3.76
CA SER A 217 14.70 20.10 4.53
C SER A 217 15.84 19.63 3.64
N ILE A 218 16.64 20.59 3.15
CA ILE A 218 17.80 20.34 2.28
C ILE A 218 18.99 19.83 3.13
N ASP A 219 19.30 20.55 4.22
CA ASP A 219 20.40 20.19 5.12
C ASP A 219 19.86 19.57 6.41
N MET A 220 19.71 18.25 6.41
CA MET A 220 19.19 17.51 7.56
C MET A 220 20.30 16.90 8.44
N PRO A 221 20.05 16.71 9.75
CA PRO A 221 20.96 15.99 10.63
C PRO A 221 21.23 14.55 10.18
N ARG A 222 22.41 14.02 10.49
CA ARG A 222 22.90 12.70 10.01
C ARG A 222 21.92 11.54 10.22
N LEU A 223 21.18 11.52 11.35
CA LEU A 223 20.19 10.48 11.62
C LEU A 223 19.08 10.44 10.56
N PHE A 224 18.54 11.62 10.20
CA PHE A 224 17.47 11.73 9.23
C PHE A 224 17.96 11.44 7.81
N VAL A 225 19.24 11.69 7.50
CA VAL A 225 19.84 11.29 6.22
C VAL A 225 19.73 9.77 6.04
N VAL A 226 20.09 9.01 7.07
CA VAL A 226 20.01 7.53 7.04
C VAL A 226 18.56 7.08 6.90
N MET A 227 17.63 7.67 7.65
CA MET A 227 16.20 7.36 7.52
C MET A 227 15.66 7.67 6.13
N ASN A 228 16.15 8.73 5.50
CA ASN A 228 15.70 9.14 4.17
C ASN A 228 16.11 8.12 3.08
N TYR A 229 17.24 7.41 3.24
CA TYR A 229 17.59 6.30 2.33
C TYR A 229 16.61 5.13 2.39
N LEU A 230 15.85 4.99 3.48
CA LEU A 230 14.79 3.98 3.58
C LEU A 230 13.48 4.49 2.96
N SER A 231 13.30 5.80 2.84
CA SER A 231 12.05 6.41 2.41
C SER A 231 11.85 6.28 0.89
N PRO A 232 10.72 5.74 0.41
CA PRO A 232 10.40 5.75 -1.02
C PRO A 232 10.22 7.17 -1.56
N VAL A 233 9.82 8.11 -0.69
CA VAL A 233 9.58 9.51 -1.06
C VAL A 233 10.86 10.18 -1.56
N LYS A 234 12.00 9.85 -0.96
CA LYS A 234 13.32 10.33 -1.41
C LYS A 234 13.53 10.05 -2.90
N TYR A 235 13.42 8.78 -3.26
CA TYR A 235 13.72 8.31 -4.61
C TYR A 235 12.70 8.84 -5.63
N ALA A 236 11.43 8.97 -5.24
CA ALA A 236 10.42 9.60 -6.09
C ALA A 236 10.73 11.08 -6.32
N THR A 237 11.08 11.84 -5.28
CA THR A 237 11.43 13.26 -5.38
C THR A 237 12.69 13.47 -6.23
N GLU A 238 13.75 12.71 -5.97
CA GLU A 238 15.01 12.78 -6.73
C GLU A 238 14.87 12.28 -8.18
N ALA A 239 13.83 11.49 -8.50
CA ALA A 239 13.51 11.14 -9.89
C ALA A 239 12.69 12.23 -10.59
N LEU A 240 11.63 12.71 -9.95
CA LEU A 240 10.68 13.63 -10.57
C LEU A 240 11.20 15.07 -10.68
N ALA A 241 12.01 15.54 -9.73
CA ALA A 241 12.57 16.89 -9.80
C ALA A 241 13.42 17.09 -11.06
N PRO A 242 14.44 16.25 -11.36
CA PRO A 242 15.21 16.38 -12.60
C PRO A 242 14.38 16.28 -13.88
N ILE A 243 13.47 15.30 -13.98
CA ILE A 243 12.65 15.10 -15.19
C ILE A 243 11.73 16.30 -15.43
N SER A 244 11.20 16.89 -14.35
CA SER A 244 10.27 18.03 -14.45
C SER A 244 10.94 19.38 -14.73
N LEU A 245 12.20 19.56 -14.33
CA LEU A 245 12.91 20.85 -14.36
C LEU A 245 13.98 20.95 -15.45
N ARG A 246 14.63 19.85 -15.86
CA ARG A 246 15.70 19.93 -16.89
C ARG A 246 15.19 20.55 -18.18
N GLY A 247 15.93 21.53 -18.69
CA GLY A 247 15.59 22.31 -19.87
C GLY A 247 14.33 23.18 -19.70
N VAL A 248 13.93 23.53 -18.49
CA VAL A 248 12.91 24.58 -18.23
C VAL A 248 13.64 25.92 -18.05
N ARG A 249 13.11 26.97 -18.65
CA ARG A 249 13.60 28.34 -18.51
C ARG A 249 12.60 29.16 -17.70
N PHE A 250 13.11 29.93 -16.74
CA PHE A 250 12.30 30.81 -15.90
C PHE A 250 12.51 32.27 -16.28
N THR A 251 11.46 33.05 -16.11
CA THR A 251 11.45 34.51 -16.34
C THR A 251 11.21 35.22 -15.00
N CYS A 252 11.87 36.35 -14.79
CA CYS A 252 11.67 37.18 -13.60
C CYS A 252 11.19 38.58 -13.97
N GLY A 253 10.48 39.23 -13.05
CA GLY A 253 10.11 40.64 -13.19
C GLY A 253 11.27 41.58 -12.86
N ASP A 254 11.13 42.86 -13.18
CA ASP A 254 12.22 43.85 -13.03
C ASP A 254 12.71 44.00 -11.58
N ALA A 255 11.83 43.83 -10.59
CA ALA A 255 12.18 43.88 -9.17
C ALA A 255 12.99 42.66 -8.68
N GLN A 256 13.06 41.58 -9.47
CA GLN A 256 13.73 40.32 -9.13
C GLN A 256 15.04 40.14 -9.90
N ARG A 257 15.41 41.11 -10.74
CA ARG A 257 16.66 41.09 -11.48
C ARG A 257 17.84 41.49 -10.59
N LEU A 258 18.97 40.84 -10.84
CA LEU A 258 20.25 41.23 -10.29
C LEU A 258 20.75 42.55 -10.94
N PRO A 259 21.75 43.23 -10.35
CA PRO A 259 22.31 44.48 -10.89
C PRO A 259 22.89 44.34 -12.31
N ASP A 260 23.24 43.13 -12.72
CA ASP A 260 23.70 42.79 -14.07
C ASP A 260 22.57 42.54 -15.08
N GLY A 261 21.31 42.63 -14.65
CA GLY A 261 20.11 42.42 -15.45
C GLY A 261 19.66 40.96 -15.59
N SER A 262 20.41 40.00 -15.03
CA SER A 262 20.08 38.57 -15.01
C SER A 262 19.03 38.24 -13.94
N CYS A 263 18.33 37.11 -14.08
CA CYS A 263 17.43 36.63 -13.02
C CYS A 263 18.21 35.80 -12.00
N THR A 264 17.81 35.85 -10.71
CA THR A 264 18.39 35.01 -9.66
C THR A 264 18.30 33.51 -10.00
N ILE A 265 17.25 33.10 -10.70
CA ILE A 265 17.06 31.75 -11.24
C ILE A 265 16.52 31.88 -12.66
N GLU A 266 17.28 31.39 -13.64
CA GLU A 266 16.96 31.43 -15.08
C GLU A 266 16.68 30.05 -15.67
N SER A 267 17.13 29.00 -15.00
CA SER A 267 17.08 27.63 -15.51
C SER A 267 16.69 26.62 -14.44
N GLY A 268 16.06 25.53 -14.86
CA GLY A 268 15.73 24.42 -13.96
C GLY A 268 16.97 23.72 -13.41
N GLU A 269 18.09 23.72 -14.13
CA GLU A 269 19.37 23.20 -13.65
C GLU A 269 19.85 23.94 -12.40
N GLN A 270 19.76 25.28 -12.39
CA GLN A 270 20.08 26.08 -11.20
C GLN A 270 19.15 25.75 -10.01
N VAL A 271 17.87 25.46 -10.27
CA VAL A 271 16.93 25.00 -9.22
C VAL A 271 17.38 23.65 -8.66
N LEU A 272 17.73 22.70 -9.53
CA LEU A 272 18.16 21.37 -9.10
C LEU A 272 19.45 21.42 -8.27
N ASP A 273 20.39 22.27 -8.66
CA ASP A 273 21.63 22.47 -7.89
C ASP A 273 21.36 23.13 -6.54
N LEU A 274 20.44 24.10 -6.47
CA LEU A 274 20.02 24.75 -5.23
C LEU A 274 19.43 23.75 -4.22
N TYR A 275 18.60 22.82 -4.68
CA TYR A 275 18.00 21.77 -3.83
C TYR A 275 18.89 20.53 -3.66
N LYS A 276 20.07 20.48 -4.29
CA LYS A 276 20.95 19.29 -4.34
C LYS A 276 20.25 18.05 -4.93
N LEU A 277 19.35 18.27 -5.89
CA LEU A 277 18.55 17.24 -6.56
C LEU A 277 19.00 17.00 -8.01
N ASN A 278 20.14 17.53 -8.45
CA ASN A 278 20.67 17.28 -9.78
C ASN A 278 21.35 15.90 -9.88
N SER A 279 20.61 14.84 -9.61
CA SER A 279 21.04 13.45 -9.66
C SER A 279 20.54 12.73 -10.92
N ASP A 280 20.94 11.48 -11.12
CA ASP A 280 20.41 10.67 -12.22
C ASP A 280 18.98 10.20 -11.90
N PRO A 281 17.96 10.67 -12.65
CA PRO A 281 16.58 10.30 -12.37
C PRO A 281 16.32 8.81 -12.61
N TYR A 282 17.02 8.16 -13.56
CA TYR A 282 16.75 6.76 -13.89
C TYR A 282 17.28 5.81 -12.81
N ALA A 283 18.44 6.11 -12.23
CA ALA A 283 18.93 5.41 -11.05
C ALA A 283 17.94 5.51 -9.87
N ASN A 284 17.34 6.68 -9.67
CA ASN A 284 16.35 6.91 -8.62
C ASN A 284 15.02 6.20 -8.88
N LEU A 285 14.56 6.12 -10.14
CA LEU A 285 13.42 5.27 -10.51
C LEU A 285 13.72 3.79 -10.22
N GLY A 286 14.92 3.31 -10.55
CA GLY A 286 15.35 1.94 -10.23
C GLY A 286 15.41 1.69 -8.71
N ALA A 287 15.89 2.65 -7.94
CA ALA A 287 15.93 2.59 -6.48
C ALA A 287 14.52 2.59 -5.86
N LEU A 288 13.59 3.38 -6.41
CA LEU A 288 12.18 3.34 -6.00
C LEU A 288 11.56 1.96 -6.25
N GLY A 289 11.76 1.39 -7.45
CA GLY A 289 11.28 0.04 -7.76
C GLY A 289 11.85 -1.03 -6.83
N THR A 290 13.14 -0.91 -6.50
CA THR A 290 13.79 -1.79 -5.52
C THR A 290 13.17 -1.64 -4.13
N THR A 291 12.90 -0.40 -3.71
CA THR A 291 12.28 -0.08 -2.42
C THR A 291 10.88 -0.68 -2.30
N VAL A 292 10.06 -0.61 -3.36
CA VAL A 292 8.73 -1.24 -3.41
C VAL A 292 8.81 -2.74 -3.11
N VAL A 293 9.75 -3.44 -3.75
CA VAL A 293 9.96 -4.88 -3.54
C VAL A 293 10.42 -5.16 -2.11
N ILE A 294 11.40 -4.41 -1.60
CA ILE A 294 11.92 -4.56 -0.23
C ILE A 294 10.80 -4.35 0.80
N TYR A 295 10.00 -3.29 0.66
CA TYR A 295 8.89 -3.01 1.57
C TYR A 295 7.90 -4.18 1.60
N ARG A 296 7.54 -4.75 0.45
CA ARG A 296 6.61 -5.89 0.40
C ARG A 296 7.21 -7.16 0.98
N LEU A 297 8.50 -7.41 0.76
CA LEU A 297 9.22 -8.55 1.36
C LEU A 297 9.36 -8.43 2.88
N VAL A 298 9.61 -7.23 3.40
CA VAL A 298 9.66 -6.97 4.85
C VAL A 298 8.28 -7.17 5.47
N ALA A 299 7.22 -6.67 4.83
CA ALA A 299 5.84 -6.89 5.25
C ALA A 299 5.50 -8.40 5.30
N TRP A 300 5.92 -9.16 4.29
CA TRP A 300 5.80 -10.62 4.27
C TRP A 300 6.56 -11.29 5.41
N ALA A 301 7.82 -10.93 5.61
CA ALA A 301 8.67 -11.51 6.65
C ALA A 301 8.08 -11.26 8.04
N LEU A 302 7.60 -10.04 8.31
CA LEU A 302 6.95 -9.69 9.58
C LEU A 302 5.68 -10.50 9.82
N LEU A 303 4.81 -10.63 8.81
CA LEU A 303 3.61 -11.48 8.91
C LEU A 303 3.97 -12.92 9.24
N ARG A 304 4.97 -13.48 8.56
CA ARG A 304 5.44 -14.85 8.82
C ARG A 304 6.02 -15.01 10.22
N LEU A 305 6.80 -14.03 10.69
CA LEU A 305 7.40 -14.03 12.03
C LEU A 305 6.34 -13.94 13.13
N VAL A 306 5.33 -13.09 12.98
CA VAL A 306 4.23 -12.97 13.96
C VAL A 306 3.45 -14.28 14.05
N ARG A 307 3.13 -14.91 12.92
CA ARG A 307 2.37 -16.18 12.90
C ARG A 307 3.17 -17.38 13.42
N THR A 308 4.49 -17.42 13.21
CA THR A 308 5.34 -18.50 13.76
C THR A 308 5.55 -18.35 15.26
N ARG A 309 5.80 -17.13 15.76
CA ARG A 309 5.92 -16.87 17.21
C ARG A 309 4.64 -17.20 17.96
N TRP A 310 3.47 -16.80 17.44
CA TRP A 310 2.20 -17.09 18.09
C TRP A 310 1.97 -18.60 18.29
N LYS A 311 2.27 -19.40 17.26
CA LYS A 311 2.19 -20.87 17.35
C LYS A 311 3.08 -21.43 18.44
N SER A 312 4.34 -20.97 18.53
CA SER A 312 5.27 -21.41 19.57
C SER A 312 4.80 -21.07 20.99
N VAL A 313 4.17 -19.90 21.18
CA VAL A 313 3.63 -19.48 22.49
C VAL A 313 2.41 -20.32 22.88
N VAL A 314 1.51 -20.57 21.93
CA VAL A 314 0.32 -21.41 22.16
C VAL A 314 0.73 -22.86 22.48
N GLU A 315 1.71 -23.40 21.77
CA GLU A 315 2.21 -24.75 22.03
C GLU A 315 2.88 -24.86 23.40
N LYS A 316 3.64 -23.84 23.81
CA LYS A 316 4.25 -23.77 25.15
C LYS A 316 3.23 -23.63 26.28
N ARG A 317 2.05 -23.03 26.03
CA ARG A 317 0.93 -22.96 27.00
C ARG A 317 0.13 -24.26 27.13
N ARG A 318 0.18 -25.14 26.13
CA ARG A 318 -0.53 -26.43 26.13
C ARG A 318 0.28 -27.57 26.77
N ARG A 319 1.59 -27.37 26.98
CA ARG A 319 2.48 -28.29 27.71
C ARG A 319 2.58 -27.85 29.16
#